data_AF-Q701X5-F1
#
_entry.id   AF-Q701X5-F1
#
_cell.length_a   1.000
_cell.length_b   1.000
_cell.length_c   1.000
_cell.angle_alpha   90.00
_cell.angle_beta   90.00
_cell.angle_gamma   90.00
#
_symmetry.space_group_name_H-M   'P 1'
#
loop_
_entity.id
_entity.type
_entity.pdbx_description
1 polymer ?
#
loop_
_entity_poly.entity_id
_entity_poly.type
_entity_poly.pdbx_seq_one_letter_code
_entity_poly.pdbx_strand_id
1 'polypeptide(L)'
;MYNRDKIENASRLIDSEITRVLSNTSLIGYGGCAACHVLFKLIKTLSLSESDAGDLLSQALFEDPQLNDRFMEMVEKIHIRDWRYGSAVFH
;
A
#
# COMPACT_ATOMS: atom_id res chain seq x y z
N MET A 1 -12.93 -7.07 16.11
CA MET A 1 -13.27 -5.75 15.54
C MET A 1 -12.21 -4.77 16.01
N TYR A 2 -11.48 -4.14 15.11
CA TYR A 2 -10.49 -3.14 15.47
C TYR A 2 -11.18 -1.87 16.01
N ASN A 3 -10.54 -1.18 16.96
CA ASN A 3 -11.03 0.12 17.41
C ASN A 3 -10.96 1.12 16.26
N ARG A 4 -11.97 1.99 16.12
CA ARG A 4 -11.97 3.08 15.12
C ARG A 4 -10.68 3.89 15.12
N ASP A 5 -10.15 4.18 16.30
CA ASP A 5 -8.89 4.92 16.48
C ASP A 5 -7.70 4.21 15.80
N LYS A 6 -7.66 2.87 15.85
CA LYS A 6 -6.63 2.08 15.16
C LYS A 6 -6.80 2.12 13.65
N ILE A 7 -8.04 2.07 13.16
CA ILE A 7 -8.35 2.13 11.74
C ILE A 7 -7.99 3.51 11.18
N GLU A 8 -8.38 4.59 11.86
CA GLU A 8 -8.01 5.95 11.45
C GLU A 8 -6.49 6.15 11.45
N ASN A 9 -5.79 5.66 12.47
CA ASN A 9 -4.33 5.75 12.52
C ASN A 9 -3.66 4.93 11.40
N ALA A 10 -4.18 3.73 11.11
CA ALA A 10 -3.75 2.92 9.97
C ALA A 10 -4.00 3.64 8.64
N SER A 11 -5.20 4.19 8.42
CA SER A 11 -5.56 4.93 7.21
C SER A 11 -4.63 6.12 6.98
N ARG A 12 -4.31 6.90 8.02
CA ARG A 12 -3.36 8.01 7.94
C ARG A 12 -1.94 7.55 7.61
N LEU A 13 -1.50 6.43 8.18
CA LEU A 13 -0.21 5.81 7.85
C LEU A 13 -0.16 5.36 6.39
N ILE A 14 -1.20 4.67 5.93
CA ILE A 14 -1.35 4.20 4.55
C ILE A 14 -1.30 5.40 3.60
N ASP A 15 -2.07 6.45 3.86
CA ASP A 15 -2.12 7.66 3.03
C ASP A 15 -0.76 8.36 2.91
N SER A 16 -0.06 8.49 4.05
CA SER A 16 1.28 9.08 4.10
C SER A 16 2.29 8.25 3.32
N GLU A 17 2.27 6.92 3.46
CA GLU A 17 3.20 6.04 2.74
C GLU A 17 2.88 6.00 1.25
N ILE A 18 1.59 5.96 0.85
CA ILE A 18 1.16 6.12 -0.54
C ILE A 18 1.75 7.40 -1.12
N THR A 19 1.58 8.54 -0.45
CA THR A 19 2.07 9.83 -0.92
C THR A 19 3.59 9.85 -1.03
N ARG A 20 4.33 9.26 -0.08
CA ARG A 20 5.80 9.15 -0.13
C ARG A 20 6.25 8.29 -1.30
N VAL A 21 5.62 7.14 -1.50
CA VAL A 21 5.96 6.19 -2.57
C VAL A 21 5.61 6.78 -3.94
N LEU A 22 4.46 7.44 -4.08
CA LEU A 22 4.07 8.14 -5.31
C LEU A 22 5.03 9.30 -5.63
N SER A 23 5.45 10.05 -4.62
CA SER A 23 6.41 11.16 -4.79
C SER A 23 7.82 10.66 -5.08
N ASN A 24 8.20 9.50 -4.55
CA ASN A 24 9.53 8.89 -4.70
C ASN A 24 9.39 7.40 -4.97
N THR A 25 9.06 7.05 -6.21
CA THR A 25 8.89 5.65 -6.63
C THR A 25 10.18 4.83 -6.58
N SER A 26 11.33 5.46 -6.35
CA SER A 26 12.61 4.78 -6.08
C SER A 26 12.74 4.25 -4.65
N LEU A 27 11.80 4.56 -3.75
CA LEU A 27 11.73 3.97 -2.40
C LEU A 27 11.37 2.49 -2.43
N ILE A 28 10.60 2.09 -3.44
CA ILE A 28 10.28 0.70 -3.71
C ILE A 28 11.31 0.23 -4.73
N GLY A 29 12.18 -0.69 -4.32
CA GLY A 29 13.19 -1.27 -5.20
C GLY A 29 12.57 -1.87 -6.46
N TYR A 30 13.36 -2.04 -7.51
CA TYR A 30 12.92 -2.67 -8.77
C TYR A 30 12.33 -4.06 -8.49
N GLY A 31 11.12 -4.36 -8.97
CA GLY A 31 10.38 -5.58 -8.63
C GLY A 31 9.83 -5.66 -7.20
N GLY A 32 9.86 -4.55 -6.44
CA GLY A 32 9.37 -4.48 -5.06
C GLY A 32 7.85 -4.28 -4.99
N CYS A 33 7.19 -4.97 -4.06
CA CYS A 33 5.76 -4.82 -3.85
C CYS A 33 5.45 -3.60 -2.96
N ALA A 34 4.80 -2.58 -3.55
CA ALA A 34 4.31 -1.40 -2.83
C ALA A 34 3.40 -1.77 -1.66
N ALA A 35 2.50 -2.73 -1.89
CA ALA A 35 1.58 -3.25 -0.88
C ALA A 35 2.33 -3.87 0.31
N CYS A 36 3.37 -4.67 0.05
CA CYS A 36 4.20 -5.23 1.11
C CYS A 36 4.92 -4.15 1.91
N HIS A 37 5.35 -3.05 1.27
CA HIS A 37 6.00 -1.95 1.99
C HIS A 37 5.05 -1.28 2.99
N VAL A 38 3.83 -0.98 2.56
CA VAL A 38 2.78 -0.41 3.43
C VAL A 38 2.43 -1.41 4.55
N LEU A 39 2.28 -2.70 4.22
CA LEU A 39 2.00 -3.76 5.19
C LEU A 39 3.10 -3.87 6.25
N PHE A 40 4.37 -3.93 5.84
CA PHE A 40 5.51 -3.95 6.76
C PHE A 40 5.57 -2.72 7.65
N LYS A 41 5.13 -1.56 7.13
CA LYS A 41 5.06 -0.33 7.91
C LYS A 41 3.98 -0.41 8.98
N LEU A 42 2.82 -0.95 8.66
CA LEU A 42 1.75 -1.19 9.62
C LEU A 42 2.18 -2.18 10.70
N ILE A 43 2.81 -3.30 10.31
CA ILE A 43 3.37 -4.29 11.25
C ILE A 43 4.35 -3.64 12.23
N LYS A 44 5.30 -2.85 11.73
CA LYS A 44 6.30 -2.18 12.57
C LYS A 44 5.71 -1.09 13.46
N THR A 45 4.83 -0.25 12.94
CA THR A 45 4.29 0.90 13.67
C THR A 45 3.25 0.48 14.70
N LEU A 46 2.38 -0.48 14.36
CA LEU A 46 1.30 -0.95 15.23
C LEU A 46 1.68 -2.20 16.03
N SER A 47 2.89 -2.73 15.82
CA SER A 47 3.41 -3.95 16.45
C SER A 47 2.44 -5.14 16.31
N LEU A 48 1.86 -5.28 15.12
CA LEU A 48 0.88 -6.32 14.77
C LEU A 48 1.54 -7.50 14.05
N SER A 49 0.88 -8.66 14.06
CA SER A 49 1.27 -9.78 13.20
C SER A 49 1.01 -9.46 11.73
N GLU A 50 1.68 -10.18 10.82
CA GLU A 50 1.48 -10.00 9.38
C GLU A 50 0.01 -10.21 8.96
N SER A 51 -0.64 -11.25 9.50
CA SER A 51 -2.06 -11.51 9.29
C SER A 51 -2.96 -10.40 9.81
N ASP A 52 -2.72 -9.91 11.03
CA ASP A 52 -3.49 -8.83 11.64
C ASP A 52 -3.34 -7.51 10.88
N ALA A 53 -2.12 -7.19 10.45
CA ALA A 53 -1.85 -6.01 9.64
C ALA A 53 -2.50 -6.11 8.26
N GLY A 54 -2.57 -7.31 7.68
CA GLY A 54 -3.24 -7.56 6.40
C GLY A 54 -4.75 -7.37 6.51
N ASP A 55 -5.34 -7.90 7.58
CA ASP A 55 -6.76 -7.74 7.88
C ASP A 55 -7.11 -6.27 8.14
N LEU A 56 -6.27 -5.56 8.90
CA LEU A 56 -6.43 -4.13 9.18
C LEU A 56 -6.26 -3.26 7.93
N LEU A 57 -5.28 -3.57 7.08
CA LEU A 57 -5.09 -2.88 5.80
C LEU A 57 -6.32 -3.05 4.91
N SER A 58 -6.80 -4.29 4.76
CA SER A 58 -8.01 -4.60 3.99
C SER A 58 -9.23 -3.85 4.54
N GLN A 59 -9.39 -3.84 5.87
CA GLN A 59 -10.49 -3.13 6.53
C GLN A 59 -10.39 -1.60 6.34
N ALA A 60 -9.20 -1.01 6.46
CA ALA A 60 -8.99 0.42 6.24
C ALA A 60 -9.30 0.83 4.79
N LEU A 61 -8.88 0.03 3.81
CA LEU A 61 -9.19 0.26 2.40
C LEU A 61 -10.68 0.03 2.09
N PHE A 62 -11.32 -0.91 2.79
CA PHE A 62 -12.75 -1.17 2.63
C PHE A 62 -13.61 -0.05 3.23
N GLU A 63 -13.24 0.50 4.39
CA GLU A 63 -13.96 1.60 5.02
C GLU A 63 -13.75 2.95 4.30
N ASP A 64 -12.59 3.16 3.68
CA ASP A 64 -12.26 4.39 2.95
C ASP A 64 -12.03 4.12 1.45
N PRO A 65 -13.05 4.26 0.60
CA PRO A 65 -12.93 4.00 -0.83
C PRO A 65 -12.00 4.97 -1.57
N GLN A 66 -11.81 6.20 -1.04
CA GLN A 66 -10.83 7.14 -1.63
C GLN A 66 -9.40 6.69 -1.34
N LEU A 67 -9.13 6.22 -0.13
CA LEU A 67 -7.84 5.64 0.22
C LEU A 67 -7.54 4.40 -0.63
N ASN A 68 -8.56 3.57 -0.87
CA ASN A 68 -8.44 2.41 -1.75
C ASN A 68 -8.06 2.79 -3.19
N ASP A 69 -8.71 3.81 -3.75
CA ASP A 69 -8.39 4.31 -5.09
C ASP A 69 -6.93 4.81 -5.18
N ARG A 70 -6.49 5.61 -4.20
CA ARG A 70 -5.10 6.07 -4.10
C ARG A 70 -4.10 4.91 -3.91
N PHE A 71 -4.48 3.88 -3.15
CA PHE A 71 -3.66 2.69 -2.94
C PHE A 71 -3.50 1.90 -4.23
N MET A 72 -4.59 1.71 -4.99
CA MET A 72 -4.55 1.09 -6.31
C MET A 72 -3.67 1.90 -7.27
N GLU A 73 -3.80 3.22 -7.30
CA GLU A 73 -2.96 4.08 -8.15
C GLU A 73 -1.45 3.91 -7.83
N MET A 74 -1.10 3.81 -6.55
CA MET A 74 0.29 3.56 -6.13
C MET A 74 0.80 2.20 -6.61
N VAL A 75 0.03 1.13 -6.36
CA VAL A 75 0.40 -0.23 -6.76
C VAL A 75 0.52 -0.33 -8.27
N GLU A 76 -0.40 0.31 -9.00
CA GLU A 76 -0.40 0.38 -10.45
C GLU A 76 0.81 1.16 -10.96
N LYS A 77 1.14 2.34 -10.41
CA LYS A 77 2.31 3.12 -10.84
C LYS A 77 3.63 2.37 -10.65
N ILE A 78 3.73 1.55 -9.61
CA ILE A 78 4.91 0.71 -9.37
C ILE A 78 4.93 -0.47 -10.34
N HIS A 79 3.82 -1.17 -10.53
CA HIS A 79 3.74 -2.29 -11.47
C HIS A 79 3.84 -1.85 -12.94
N ILE A 80 3.28 -0.71 -13.33
CA ILE A 80 3.36 -0.14 -14.68
C ILE A 80 4.81 0.25 -15.02
N ARG A 81 5.59 0.67 -14.02
CA ARG A 81 7.01 0.98 -14.24
C ARG A 81 7.81 -0.28 -14.57
N ASP A 82 7.44 -1.42 -13.97
CA ASP A 82 7.94 -2.76 -14.35
C ASP A 82 7.38 -3.20 -15.73
N TRP A 83 6.10 -2.93 -16.03
CA TRP A 83 5.48 -3.25 -17.33
C TRP A 83 6.11 -2.52 -18.52
N ARG A 84 6.58 -1.29 -18.33
CA ARG A 84 7.32 -0.56 -19.39
C ARG A 84 8.67 -1.19 -19.74
N TYR A 85 9.16 -2.16 -18.96
CA TYR A 85 10.27 -3.05 -19.34
C TYR A 85 9.83 -4.47 -19.71
N GLY A 86 8.55 -4.83 -19.52
CA GLY A 86 8.04 -6.20 -19.64
C GLY A 86 6.89 -6.42 -20.62
N SER A 87 6.48 -5.42 -21.40
CA SER A 87 5.44 -5.61 -22.44
C SER A 87 5.77 -4.94 -23.75
N ALA A 88 6.88 -5.38 -24.34
CA ALA A 88 6.83 -5.75 -25.74
C ALA A 88 6.28 -7.19 -25.79
N VAL A 89 5.33 -7.43 -26.71
CA VAL A 89 4.68 -8.71 -27.05
C VAL A 89 3.43 -9.04 -26.21
N PHE A 90 2.28 -8.57 -26.69
CA PHE A 90 1.15 -9.44 -27.07
C PHE A 90 0.32 -8.70 -28.13
N HIS A 91 0.59 -9.00 -29.40
CA HIS A 91 -0.31 -8.83 -30.53
C HIS A 91 -0.16 -10.07 -31.42
#